data_AF-A0A5P9IX64-F1
#
_entry.id   AF-A0A5P9IX64-F1
#
_cell.length_a   1.000
_cell.length_b   1.000
_cell.length_c   1.000
_cell.angle_alpha   90.00
_cell.angle_beta   90.00
_cell.angle_gamma   90.00
#
_symmetry.space_group_name_H-M   'P 1'
#
loop_
_entity.id
_entity.type
_entity.pdbx_description
1 polymer ?
#
loop_
_entity_poly.entity_id
_entity_poly.type
_entity_poly.pdbx_seq_one_letter_code
_entity_poly.pdbx_strand_id
1 'polypeptide(L)' 'MYILYILIALVGLTLTLNQVFSIVADERQRNKMKAVEDKLDKAGVTPSGSTLSHGMYVNKSNGELVADQKPSAVWYKRLI' A
#
# COMPACT_ATOMS: atom_id res chain seq x y z
N MET A 1 17.78 13.58 34.33
CA MET A 1 17.94 12.26 33.69
C MET A 1 16.61 11.60 33.35
N TYR A 2 15.66 11.45 34.29
CA TYR A 2 14.36 10.81 34.03
C TYR A 2 13.53 11.46 32.91
N ILE A 3 13.51 12.80 32.82
CA ILE A 3 12.78 13.53 31.77
C ILE A 3 13.30 13.16 30.36
N LEU A 4 14.61 12.95 30.22
CA LEU A 4 15.22 12.61 28.94
C LEU A 4 14.81 11.20 28.48
N TYR A 5 14.77 10.23 29.40
CA TYR A 5 14.31 8.88 29.12
C TYR A 5 12.82 8.84 28.73
N ILE A 6 11.99 9.66 29.38
CA ILE A 6 10.56 9.77 29.04
C ILE A 6 10.40 10.30 27.62
N LEU A 7 11.17 11.32 27.22
CA LEU A 7 11.11 11.87 25.85
C LEU A 7 11.54 10.85 24.79
N ILE A 8 12.63 10.12 25.04
CA ILE A 8 13.11 9.06 24.12
C ILE A 8 12.07 7.95 23.98
N ALA A 9 11.45 7.53 25.08
CA ALA A 9 10.39 6.53 25.07
C ALA A 9 9.16 6.99 24.28
N LEU A 10 8.78 8.27 24.40
CA LEU A 10 7.66 8.87 23.65
C LEU A 10 7.93 8.92 22.14
N VAL A 11 9.16 9.28 21.74
CA VAL A 11 9.57 9.26 20.33
C VAL A 11 9.62 7.82 19.80
N GLY A 12 10.16 6.88 20.56
CA GLY A 12 10.16 5.46 20.17
C GLY A 12 8.75 4.88 20.01
N LEU A 13 7.84 5.24 20.92
CA LEU A 13 6.44 4.81 20.86
C LEU A 13 5.72 5.36 19.63
N THR A 14 5.91 6.64 19.31
CA THR A 14 5.25 7.26 18.14
C THR A 14 5.76 6.67 16.83
N LEU A 15 7.07 6.41 16.70
CA LEU A 15 7.64 5.76 15.52
C LEU A 15 7.12 4.33 15.33
N THR A 16 7.08 3.54 16.40
CA THR A 16 6.59 2.15 16.36
C THR A 16 5.10 2.10 16.05
N LEU A 17 4.28 2.94 16.68
CA LEU A 17 2.85 3.04 16.37
C LEU A 17 2.63 3.40 14.90
N ASN A 18 3.36 4.37 14.36
CA ASN A 18 3.22 4.78 12.96
C ASN A 18 3.54 3.63 11.99
N GLN A 19 4.58 2.84 12.27
CA GLN A 19 4.90 1.65 11.47
C GLN A 19 3.79 0.60 11.53
N VAL A 20 3.27 0.31 12.73
CA VAL A 20 2.17 -0.65 12.92
C VAL A 20 0.91 -0.19 12.18
N PHE A 21 0.54 1.09 12.32
CA PHE A 21 -0.60 1.65 11.61
C PHE A 21 -0.44 1.58 10.09
N SER A 22 0.77 1.84 9.57
CA SER A 22 1.05 1.71 8.14
C SER A 22 0.85 0.28 7.66
N ILE A 23 1.37 -0.71 8.39
CA ILE A 23 1.24 -2.13 8.04
C ILE A 23 -0.23 -2.56 8.05
N VAL A 24 -0.97 -2.20 9.11
CA VAL A 24 -2.40 -2.54 9.23
C VAL A 24 -3.23 -1.86 8.14
N ALA A 25 -2.92 -0.60 7.81
CA ALA A 25 -3.60 0.12 6.74
C ALA A 25 -3.37 -0.56 5.37
N ASP A 26 -2.13 -0.95 5.09
CA ASP A 26 -1.75 -1.68 3.86
C ASP A 26 -2.47 -3.03 3.77
N GLU A 27 -2.54 -3.78 4.87
CA GLU A 27 -3.21 -5.07 4.91
C GLU A 27 -4.72 -4.93 4.71
N ARG A 28 -5.35 -3.93 5.35
CA ARG A 28 -6.77 -3.63 5.15
C ARG A 28 -7.06 -3.25 3.71
N GLN A 29 -6.17 -2.48 3.07
CA GLN A 29 -6.30 -2.08 1.67
C GLN A 29 -6.16 -3.28 0.73
N ARG A 30 -5.21 -4.18 0.99
CA ARG A 30 -5.06 -5.47 0.25
C ARG A 30 -6.32 -6.32 0.34
N ASN A 31 -6.92 -6.44 1.52
CA ASN A 31 -8.13 -7.24 1.71
C ASN A 31 -9.34 -6.67 0.95
N LYS A 32 -9.53 -5.34 0.96
CA LYS A 32 -10.56 -4.69 0.14
C LYS A 32 -10.36 -4.95 -1.35
N MET A 33 -9.11 -4.90 -1.81
CA MET A 33 -8.78 -5.11 -3.21
C MET A 33 -9.02 -6.56 -3.65
N LYS A 34 -8.63 -7.57 -2.84
CA LYS A 34 -9.00 -8.97 -3.12
C LYS A 34 -10.50 -9.14 -3.25
N ALA A 35 -11.29 -8.51 -2.38
CA ALA A 35 -12.74 -8.58 -2.45
C ALA A 35 -13.33 -7.93 -3.73
N VAL A 36 -12.69 -6.89 -4.28
CA VAL A 36 -13.11 -6.27 -5.55
C VAL A 36 -12.65 -7.12 -6.74
N GLU A 37 -11.44 -7.67 -6.70
CA GLU A 37 -10.93 -8.60 -7.72
C GLU A 37 -11.83 -9.84 -7.82
N ASP A 38 -12.19 -10.45 -6.68
CA ASP A 38 -13.12 -11.58 -6.62
C ASP A 38 -14.51 -11.24 -7.18
N LYS A 39 -14.98 -9.99 -7.00
CA LYS A 39 -16.27 -9.54 -7.57
C LYS A 39 -16.21 -9.40 -9.08
N LEU A 40 -15.12 -8.84 -9.60
CA LEU A 40 -14.91 -8.69 -11.04
C LEU A 40 -14.77 -10.05 -11.71
N ASP A 41 -13.99 -10.95 -11.11
CA ASP A 41 -13.81 -12.30 -11.62
C ASP A 41 -15.15 -13.08 -11.65
N LYS A 42 -15.96 -12.97 -10.60
CA LYS A 42 -17.33 -13.52 -10.56
C LYS A 42 -18.26 -12.93 -11.62
N ALA A 43 -18.03 -11.68 -12.05
CA ALA A 43 -18.78 -11.06 -13.13
C ALA A 43 -18.29 -11.48 -14.53
N GLY A 44 -17.33 -12.42 -14.61
CA GLY A 44 -16.67 -12.81 -15.86
C GLY A 44 -15.70 -11.75 -16.38
N VAL A 45 -15.41 -10.73 -15.59
CA VAL A 45 -14.43 -9.69 -15.90
C VAL A 45 -13.14 -10.10 -15.23
N THR A 46 -12.28 -10.83 -15.94
CA THR A 46 -10.94 -11.10 -15.45
C THR A 46 -10.16 -9.79 -15.44
N PRO A 47 -9.72 -9.26 -14.28
CA PRO A 47 -8.80 -8.13 -14.24
C PRO A 47 -7.39 -8.64 -14.59
N SER A 48 -7.24 -9.31 -15.73
CA SER A 48 -5.98 -9.70 -16.33
C SER A 48 -5.40 -8.49 -17.06
N GLY A 49 -4.15 -8.17 -16.74
CA GLY A 49 -3.50 -6.94 -17.20
C GLY A 49 -3.53 -6.77 -18.71
N SER A 50 -4.20 -5.73 -19.17
CA SER A 50 -3.84 -4.96 -20.37
C SER A 50 -4.53 -3.59 -20.43
N THR A 51 -5.57 -3.34 -19.64
CA THR A 51 -6.26 -2.02 -19.63
C THR A 51 -6.32 -1.35 -18.25
N LEU A 52 -6.35 -2.12 -17.16
CA LEU A 52 -6.34 -1.58 -15.78
C LEU A 52 -4.92 -1.44 -15.18
N SER A 53 -3.95 -2.15 -15.73
CA SER A 53 -2.59 -2.33 -15.17
C SER A 53 -1.48 -1.58 -15.92
N HIS A 54 -1.79 -0.76 -16.92
CA HIS A 54 -0.79 0.09 -17.58
C HIS A 54 -0.57 1.37 -16.79
N GLY A 55 -0.12 1.22 -15.55
CA GLY A 55 0.45 2.32 -14.79
C GLY A 55 1.94 2.35 -15.02
N MET A 56 2.49 3.54 -15.19
CA MET A 56 3.90 3.77 -14.94
C MET A 56 3.95 4.67 -13.71
N TYR A 57 4.76 4.31 -12.73
CA TYR A 57 5.03 5.18 -11.59
C TYR A 57 6.50 5.55 -11.58
N VAL A 58 6.79 6.77 -11.14
CA VAL A 58 8.16 7.21 -10.93
C VAL A 58 8.63 6.65 -9.59
N ASN A 59 9.64 5.79 -9.63
CA ASN A 59 10.31 5.34 -8.42
C ASN A 59 11.05 6.54 -7.81
N LYS A 60 10.57 7.00 -6.65
CA LYS A 60 11.12 8.20 -5.98
C LYS A 60 12.57 8.05 -5.51
N SER A 61 13.09 6.83 -5.50
CA SER A 61 14.43 6.50 -5.03
C SER A 61 15.50 6.73 -6.10
N ASN A 62 15.16 6.40 -7.36
CA ASN A 62 16.09 6.45 -8.49
C ASN A 62 15.58 7.28 -9.68
N GLY A 63 14.36 7.81 -9.61
CA GLY A 63 13.73 8.60 -10.66
C GLY A 63 13.27 7.80 -11.88
N GLU A 64 13.40 6.48 -11.86
CA GLU A 64 13.06 5.64 -13.01
C GLU A 64 11.56 5.43 -13.13
N LEU A 65 11.09 5.36 -14.38
CA LEU A 65 9.74 4.96 -14.69
C LEU A 65 9.64 3.43 -14.64
N VAL A 66 8.91 2.92 -13.65
CA VAL A 66 8.72 1.49 -13.44
C VAL A 66 7.30 1.12 -13.82
N ALA A 67 7.15 0.01 -14.55
CA ALA A 67 5.85 -0.57 -14.82
C ALA A 67 5.16 -0.92 -13.49
N ASP A 68 3.93 -0.46 -13.33
CA ASP A 68 3.09 -0.71 -12.18
C ASP A 68 2.58 -2.16 -12.24
N GLN A 69 3.43 -3.09 -11.82
CA GLN A 69 3.07 -4.51 -11.73
C GLN A 69 2.19 -4.74 -10.49
N LYS A 70 1.12 -5.54 -10.63
CA LYS A 70 0.40 -6.05 -9.46
C LYS A 70 1.42 -6.76 -8.53
N PRO A 71 1.36 -6.59 -7.20
CA PRO A 71 0.49 -5.71 -6.42
C PRO A 71 1.24 -4.49 -5.87
N SER A 72 1.19 -3.33 -6.55
CA SER A 72 1.76 -2.07 -6.06
C SER A 72 0.73 -1.16 -5.35
N ALA A 73 1.22 -0.18 -4.58
CA ALA A 73 0.41 0.84 -3.92
C ALA A 73 -0.42 1.70 -4.90
N VAL A 74 0.12 1.97 -6.09
CA VAL A 74 -0.53 2.79 -7.12
C VAL A 74 -1.65 2.00 -7.78
N TRP A 75 -1.44 0.70 -7.97
CA TRP A 75 -2.45 -0.21 -8.47
C TRP A 75 -3.67 -0.28 -7.52
N TYR A 76 -3.48 -0.24 -6.20
CA TYR A 76 -4.59 -0.21 -5.24
C TYR A 76 -5.47 1.05 -5.32
N LYS A 77 -4.91 2.21 -5.71
CA LYS A 77 -5.69 3.44 -5.88
C LYS A 77 -6.59 3.42 -7.12
N ARG A 78 -6.38 2.48 -8.04
CA ARG A 78 -7.15 2.37 -9.29
C ARG A 78 -8.36 1.44 -9.17
N LEU A 79 -8.40 0.59 -8.14
CA LEU A 79 -9.49 -0.34 -7.88
C LEU A 79 -10.53 0.19 -6.89
N ILE A 80 -10.24 1.30 -6.20
CA ILE A 80 -11.15 2.02 -5.29
C ILE A 80 -11.63 3.27 -6.03
#